data_AF-S9PJE8-F1
#
_entry.id   AF-S9PJE8-F1
#
_cell.length_a   1.000
_cell.length_b   1.000
_cell.length_c   1.000
_cell.angle_alpha   90.00
_cell.angle_beta   90.00
_cell.angle_gamma   90.00
#
_symmetry.space_group_name_H-M   'P 1'
#
loop_
_entity.id
_entity.type
_entity.pdbx_description
1 polymer ?
#
loop_
_entity_poly.entity_id
_entity_poly.type
_entity_poly.pdbx_seq_one_letter_code
_entity_poly.pdbx_strand_id
1 'polypeptide(L)'
;MAKPKGIPPDLLGEPSNGPGEDASDLPDPLAGFHLRPGTRGPRTTLTKAMIPVIAESLARTGVQRIAAAKAGTTEDCLGKWLTKGRDAVARRKASLYTELLFACEQAWAHRFGFLIELGERTVTDRHCNPRFITWLMQVTAPKQFTVPREPAAQAQGGALGPAFELVSPEAAAKSVREKLLRFLEEDDKSRAPPPEETPPPSGEAAPAEAG
;
A
#
# COMPACT_ATOMS: atom_id res chain seq x y z
N MET A 1 45.07 12.99 -9.58
CA MET A 1 43.66 13.00 -9.13
C MET A 1 42.77 12.85 -10.36
N ALA A 2 42.14 11.69 -10.53
CA ALA A 2 41.32 11.39 -11.70
C ALA A 2 39.90 11.95 -11.51
N LYS A 3 39.39 12.70 -12.50
CA LYS A 3 37.99 13.14 -12.55
C LYS A 3 37.09 11.91 -12.76
N PRO A 4 35.98 11.75 -12.01
CA PRO A 4 35.07 10.64 -12.25
C PRO A 4 34.40 10.78 -13.62
N LYS A 5 34.38 9.69 -14.39
CA LYS A 5 33.70 9.58 -15.69
C LYS A 5 32.20 9.85 -15.49
N GLY A 6 31.71 10.84 -16.22
CA GLY A 6 30.30 11.24 -16.24
C GLY A 6 29.39 10.13 -16.76
N ILE A 7 28.18 10.12 -16.21
CA ILE A 7 27.03 9.32 -16.64
C ILE A 7 26.75 9.63 -18.13
N PRO A 8 26.46 8.62 -18.97
CA PRO A 8 26.15 8.86 -20.39
C PRO A 8 24.94 9.81 -20.54
N PRO A 9 25.02 10.82 -21.44
CA PRO A 9 24.03 11.89 -21.57
C PRO A 9 22.65 11.40 -22.04
N ASP A 10 22.54 10.18 -22.58
CA ASP A 10 21.29 9.65 -23.14
C ASP A 10 20.27 9.17 -22.08
N LEU A 11 20.61 9.21 -20.79
CA LEU A 11 19.71 8.85 -19.67
C LEU A 11 19.22 10.06 -18.87
N LEU A 12 19.66 11.26 -19.23
CA LEU A 12 19.11 12.52 -18.75
C LEU A 12 18.20 13.03 -19.86
N GLY A 13 16.95 12.57 -19.88
CA GLY A 13 15.92 13.23 -20.67
C GLY A 13 16.02 14.74 -20.42
N GLU A 14 16.10 15.50 -21.49
CA GLU A 14 16.35 16.94 -21.41
C GLU A 14 15.42 17.56 -20.35
N PRO A 15 15.93 18.38 -19.42
CA PRO A 15 15.06 19.13 -18.54
C PRO A 15 14.19 20.00 -19.45
N SER A 16 12.90 19.66 -19.53
CA SER A 16 11.89 20.44 -20.24
C SER A 16 12.02 21.89 -19.79
N ASN A 17 12.62 22.72 -20.64
CA ASN A 17 12.79 24.14 -20.38
C ASN A 17 11.43 24.81 -20.56
N GLY A 18 10.69 24.90 -19.45
CA GLY A 18 9.44 25.64 -19.36
C GLY A 18 8.19 24.78 -19.56
N PRO A 19 7.04 25.28 -19.08
CA PRO A 19 5.75 24.75 -19.50
C PRO A 19 5.67 24.89 -21.02
N GLY A 20 5.32 23.82 -21.73
CA GLY A 20 5.17 23.89 -23.19
C GLY A 20 4.26 25.05 -23.58
N GLU A 21 4.52 25.67 -24.73
CA GLU A 21 3.76 26.82 -25.26
C GLU A 21 2.26 26.53 -25.45
N ASP A 22 1.82 25.29 -25.24
CA ASP A 22 0.42 24.84 -25.19
C ASP A 22 -0.12 24.60 -23.75
N ALA A 23 0.56 25.10 -22.72
CA ALA A 23 0.00 25.12 -21.37
C ALA A 23 -1.15 26.13 -21.34
N SER A 24 -2.37 25.65 -21.65
CA SER A 24 -3.62 26.39 -21.46
C SER A 24 -3.53 27.22 -20.20
N ASP A 25 -3.73 28.55 -20.31
CA ASP A 25 -3.66 29.52 -19.21
C ASP A 25 -4.14 28.86 -17.92
N LEU A 26 -3.19 28.53 -17.03
CA LEU A 26 -3.53 27.87 -15.79
C LEU A 26 -4.53 28.78 -15.07
N PRO A 27 -5.74 28.30 -14.75
CA PRO A 27 -6.75 29.15 -14.15
C PRO A 27 -6.20 29.73 -12.86
N ASP A 28 -6.33 31.05 -12.67
CA ASP A 28 -5.88 31.72 -11.46
C ASP A 28 -6.50 31.04 -10.23
N PRO A 29 -5.70 30.43 -9.34
CA PRO A 29 -6.22 29.70 -8.18
C PRO A 29 -6.95 30.61 -7.18
N LEU A 30 -6.77 31.93 -7.28
CA LEU A 30 -7.44 32.93 -6.46
C LEU A 30 -8.61 33.61 -7.19
N ALA A 31 -8.93 33.21 -8.42
CA ALA A 31 -10.06 33.75 -9.16
C ALA A 31 -11.36 33.57 -8.36
N GLY A 32 -11.99 34.69 -7.97
CA GLY A 32 -13.21 34.71 -7.15
C GLY A 32 -13.01 34.42 -5.66
N PHE A 33 -11.75 34.28 -5.19
CA PHE A 33 -11.47 34.20 -3.76
C PHE A 33 -11.61 35.59 -3.13
N HIS A 34 -12.59 35.70 -2.23
CA HIS A 34 -12.77 36.87 -1.39
C HIS A 34 -12.92 36.44 0.06
N LEU A 35 -12.09 37.03 0.93
CA LEU A 35 -12.31 36.95 2.37
C LEU A 35 -13.65 37.62 2.67
N ARG A 36 -14.61 36.89 3.24
CA ARG A 36 -15.92 37.45 3.57
C ARG A 36 -15.75 38.61 4.55
N PRO A 37 -16.18 39.84 4.21
CA PRO A 37 -16.11 40.99 5.12
C PRO A 37 -16.85 40.68 6.43
N GLY A 38 -16.25 41.03 7.57
CA GLY A 38 -16.87 40.80 8.89
C GLY A 38 -16.95 39.33 9.29
N THR A 39 -15.98 38.51 8.87
CA THR A 39 -15.91 37.09 9.24
C THR A 39 -15.88 36.95 10.75
N ARG A 40 -17.04 36.59 11.34
CA ARG A 40 -17.09 36.12 12.74
C ARG A 40 -16.14 34.93 12.85
N GLY A 41 -15.44 34.83 13.98
CA GLY A 41 -14.50 33.74 14.24
C GLY A 41 -15.12 32.36 14.02
N PRO A 42 -14.29 31.29 14.02
CA PRO A 42 -14.74 29.96 13.66
C PRO A 42 -15.90 29.50 14.55
N ARG A 43 -16.93 28.94 13.93
CA ARG A 43 -18.06 28.36 14.67
C ARG A 43 -17.56 27.14 15.44
N THR A 44 -17.63 27.21 16.77
CA THR A 44 -17.20 26.15 17.69
C THR A 44 -18.31 25.16 18.06
N THR A 45 -19.57 25.56 17.82
CA THR A 45 -20.76 24.74 18.09
C THR A 45 -21.30 24.12 16.79
N LEU A 46 -21.49 22.80 16.80
CA LEU A 46 -22.12 22.08 15.70
C LEU A 46 -23.61 22.40 15.64
N THR A 47 -24.10 22.77 14.45
CA THR A 47 -25.53 22.94 14.20
C THR A 47 -25.99 21.99 13.09
N LYS A 48 -27.28 21.59 13.11
CA LYS A 48 -27.83 20.62 12.14
C LYS A 48 -27.67 21.07 10.68
N ALA A 49 -27.75 22.38 10.42
CA ALA A 49 -27.57 22.96 9.09
C ALA A 49 -26.14 22.80 8.53
N MET A 50 -25.14 22.58 9.39
CA MET A 50 -23.75 22.39 8.94
C MET A 50 -23.49 20.99 8.39
N ILE A 51 -24.23 19.99 8.86
CA ILE A 51 -24.03 18.58 8.47
C ILE A 51 -24.09 18.37 6.96
N PRO A 52 -25.15 18.79 6.23
CA PRO A 52 -25.21 18.58 4.78
C PRO A 52 -24.10 19.34 4.03
N VAL A 53 -23.73 20.54 4.50
CA VAL A 53 -22.64 21.34 3.88
C VAL A 53 -21.30 20.64 4.00
N ILE A 54 -21.00 20.07 5.18
CA ILE A 54 -19.78 19.30 5.43
C ILE A 54 -19.78 18.03 4.58
N ALA A 55 -20.87 17.26 4.60
CA ALA A 55 -20.98 16.01 3.86
C ALA A 55 -20.86 16.20 2.34
N GLU A 56 -21.55 17.19 1.77
CA GLU A 56 -21.45 17.52 0.34
C GLU A 56 -20.01 17.91 -0.04
N SER A 57 -19.36 18.74 0.78
CA SER A 57 -17.98 19.16 0.52
C SER A 57 -16.98 18.00 0.61
N LEU A 58 -17.18 17.09 1.57
CA LEU A 58 -16.38 15.89 1.72
C LEU A 58 -16.58 14.93 0.55
N ALA A 59 -17.82 14.71 0.11
CA ALA A 59 -18.11 13.84 -1.02
C ALA A 59 -17.46 14.35 -2.32
N ARG A 60 -17.36 15.68 -2.49
CA ARG A 60 -16.72 16.30 -3.65
C ARG A 60 -15.19 16.26 -3.59
N THR A 61 -14.60 16.62 -2.46
CA THR A 61 -13.16 16.88 -2.37
C THR A 61 -12.38 15.81 -1.62
N GLY A 62 -13.00 15.11 -0.69
CA GLY A 62 -12.34 14.19 0.26
C GLY A 62 -11.54 14.90 1.37
N VAL A 63 -11.48 16.24 1.38
CA VAL A 63 -10.57 16.99 2.27
C VAL A 63 -11.35 17.63 3.44
N GLN A 64 -11.01 17.23 4.67
CA GLN A 64 -11.65 17.74 5.89
C GLN A 64 -11.48 19.25 6.07
N ARG A 65 -10.30 19.78 5.78
CA ARG A 65 -10.02 21.22 5.85
C ARG A 65 -10.97 22.05 4.98
N ILE A 66 -11.24 21.61 3.75
CA ILE A 66 -12.13 22.31 2.81
C ILE A 66 -13.57 22.25 3.34
N ALA A 67 -14.01 21.08 3.80
CA ALA A 67 -15.35 20.91 4.36
C ALA A 67 -15.59 21.76 5.61
N ALA A 68 -14.60 21.81 6.51
CA ALA A 68 -14.65 22.67 7.70
C ALA A 68 -14.71 24.15 7.33
N ALA A 69 -13.88 24.60 6.39
CA ALA A 69 -13.88 25.98 5.91
C ALA A 69 -15.23 26.37 5.27
N LYS A 70 -15.81 25.48 4.45
CA LYS A 70 -17.13 25.69 3.82
C LYS A 70 -18.26 25.82 4.86
N ALA A 71 -18.14 25.09 5.97
CA ALA A 71 -19.07 25.18 7.09
C ALA A 71 -18.79 26.35 8.05
N GLY A 72 -17.72 27.13 7.83
CA GLY A 72 -17.35 28.25 8.68
C GLY A 72 -16.74 27.84 10.03
N THR A 73 -16.03 26.71 10.06
CA THR A 73 -15.32 26.20 11.23
C THR A 73 -13.88 25.80 10.89
N THR A 74 -13.12 25.30 11.87
CA THR A 74 -11.77 24.78 11.66
C THR A 74 -11.75 23.26 11.57
N GLU A 75 -10.71 22.73 10.94
CA GLU A 75 -10.44 21.29 10.87
C GLU A 75 -10.38 20.66 12.27
N ASP A 76 -9.77 21.36 13.24
CA ASP A 76 -9.70 20.90 14.63
C ASP A 76 -11.08 20.79 15.30
N CYS A 77 -11.99 21.74 15.05
CA CYS A 77 -13.34 21.69 15.59
C CYS A 77 -14.12 20.51 15.00
N LEU A 78 -14.01 20.31 13.69
CA LEU A 78 -14.60 19.15 13.01
C LEU A 78 -14.04 17.84 13.57
N GLY A 79 -12.72 17.73 13.75
CA GLY A 79 -12.07 16.57 14.36
C GLY A 79 -12.61 16.26 15.76
N LYS A 80 -12.77 17.29 16.61
CA LYS A 80 -13.36 17.13 17.96
C LYS A 80 -14.82 16.67 17.90
N TRP A 81 -15.61 17.17 16.97
CA TRP A 81 -17.00 16.73 16.79
C TRP A 81 -17.09 15.28 16.33
N LEU A 82 -16.21 14.86 15.42
CA LEU A 82 -16.15 13.46 14.97
C LEU A 82 -15.72 12.52 16.11
N THR A 83 -14.75 12.91 16.95
CA THR A 83 -14.39 12.14 18.14
C THR A 83 -15.56 12.00 19.10
N LYS A 84 -16.29 13.09 19.39
CA LYS A 84 -17.53 13.04 20.20
C LYS A 84 -18.60 12.14 19.58
N GLY A 85 -18.69 12.11 18.25
CA GLY A 85 -19.57 11.20 17.51
C GLY A 85 -19.21 9.74 17.75
N ARG A 86 -17.93 9.39 17.64
CA ARG A 86 -17.44 8.02 17.91
C ARG A 86 -17.68 7.61 19.36
N ASP A 87 -17.44 8.50 20.31
CA ASP A 87 -17.72 8.26 21.73
C ASP A 87 -19.22 8.03 22.00
N ALA A 88 -20.09 8.79 21.31
CA ALA A 88 -21.54 8.64 21.43
C ALA A 88 -22.03 7.31 20.82
N VAL A 89 -21.45 6.88 19.68
CA VAL A 89 -21.71 5.55 19.08
C VAL A 89 -21.28 4.44 20.03
N ALA A 90 -20.09 4.52 20.63
CA ALA A 90 -19.61 3.53 21.59
C ALA A 90 -20.54 3.40 22.81
N ARG A 91 -21.18 4.50 23.21
CA ARG A 91 -22.18 4.54 24.30
C ARG A 91 -23.60 4.23 23.85
N ARG A 92 -23.81 3.89 22.57
CA ARG A 92 -25.13 3.62 21.95
C ARG A 92 -26.13 4.78 22.11
N LYS A 93 -25.66 6.03 22.07
CA LYS A 93 -26.50 7.23 22.17
C LYS A 93 -26.59 7.94 20.82
N ALA A 94 -27.82 8.24 20.39
CA ALA A 94 -28.05 9.11 19.24
C ALA A 94 -27.81 10.57 19.62
N SER A 95 -27.04 11.29 18.80
CA SER A 95 -26.79 12.72 18.97
C SER A 95 -26.51 13.40 17.63
N LEU A 96 -26.48 14.73 17.60
CA LEU A 96 -26.04 15.48 16.40
C LEU A 96 -24.63 15.08 15.94
N TYR A 97 -23.75 14.69 16.86
CA TYR A 97 -22.39 14.25 16.54
C TYR A 97 -22.38 12.87 15.87
N THR A 98 -23.33 11.98 16.22
CA THR A 98 -23.47 10.68 15.53
C THR A 98 -24.04 10.88 14.13
N GLU A 99 -25.03 11.77 13.97
CA GLU A 99 -25.56 12.13 12.65
C GLU A 99 -24.44 12.69 11.74
N LEU A 100 -23.62 13.62 12.26
CA LEU A 100 -22.48 14.15 11.54
C LEU A 100 -21.49 13.06 11.15
N LEU A 101 -21.16 12.15 12.09
CA LEU A 101 -20.23 11.05 11.84
C LEU A 101 -20.71 10.18 10.68
N PHE A 102 -21.95 9.70 10.73
CA PHE A 102 -22.52 8.86 9.65
C PHE A 102 -22.58 9.60 8.31
N ALA A 103 -22.93 10.88 8.30
CA ALA A 103 -22.93 11.69 7.09
C ALA A 103 -21.53 11.82 6.48
N CYS A 104 -20.49 11.96 7.32
CA CYS A 104 -19.10 12.01 6.87
C CYS A 104 -18.61 10.66 6.33
N GLU A 105 -18.95 9.55 7.01
CA GLU A 105 -18.62 8.20 6.53
C GLU A 105 -19.29 7.89 5.18
N GLN A 106 -20.56 8.27 5.02
CA GLN A 106 -21.26 8.13 3.74
C GLN A 106 -20.61 8.99 2.64
N ALA A 107 -20.22 10.22 2.96
CA ALA A 107 -19.54 11.10 2.03
C ALA A 107 -18.16 10.57 1.60
N TRP A 108 -17.38 10.01 2.53
CA TRP A 108 -16.11 9.34 2.20
C TRP A 108 -16.32 8.11 1.36
N ALA A 109 -17.27 7.25 1.70
CA ALA A 109 -17.60 6.07 0.90
C ALA A 109 -17.99 6.47 -0.54
N HIS A 110 -18.80 7.51 -0.71
CA HIS A 110 -19.14 8.05 -2.02
C HIS A 110 -17.90 8.54 -2.79
N ARG A 111 -17.01 9.29 -2.12
CA ARG A 111 -15.77 9.78 -2.75
C ARG A 111 -14.84 8.63 -3.17
N PHE A 112 -14.71 7.60 -2.34
CA PHE A 112 -13.87 6.45 -2.66
C PHE A 112 -14.47 5.61 -3.80
N GLY A 113 -15.79 5.40 -3.81
CA GLY A 113 -16.48 4.77 -4.94
C GLY A 113 -16.20 5.50 -6.25
N PHE A 114 -16.32 6.83 -6.25
CA PHE A 114 -15.98 7.65 -7.42
C PHE A 114 -14.51 7.47 -7.87
N LEU A 115 -13.55 7.43 -6.93
CA LEU A 115 -12.14 7.25 -7.27
C LEU A 115 -11.84 5.86 -7.84
N ILE A 116 -12.50 4.83 -7.33
CA ILE A 116 -12.39 3.46 -7.84
C ILE A 116 -12.95 3.39 -9.27
N GLU A 117 -14.16 3.92 -9.50
CA GLU A 117 -14.76 4.00 -10.84
C GLU A 117 -13.88 4.79 -11.82
N LEU A 118 -13.26 5.87 -11.36
CA LEU A 118 -12.32 6.65 -12.16
C LEU A 118 -11.09 5.80 -12.51
N GLY A 119 -10.54 5.07 -11.54
CA GLY A 119 -9.45 4.12 -11.76
C GLY A 119 -9.78 3.05 -12.79
N GLU A 120 -10.95 2.41 -12.69
CA GLU A 120 -11.42 1.40 -13.65
C GLU A 120 -11.54 1.96 -15.06
N ARG A 121 -12.10 3.17 -15.22
CA ARG A 121 -12.21 3.84 -16.52
C ARG A 121 -10.84 4.12 -17.14
N THR A 122 -9.84 4.48 -16.33
CA THR A 122 -8.48 4.74 -16.83
C THR A 122 -7.75 3.49 -17.32
N VAL A 123 -8.18 2.29 -16.93
CA VAL A 123 -7.63 1.04 -17.50
C VAL A 123 -8.08 0.87 -18.94
N THR A 124 -9.30 1.30 -19.27
CA THR A 124 -9.87 1.18 -20.61
C THR A 124 -9.51 2.33 -21.55
N ASP A 125 -9.28 3.52 -20.99
CA ASP A 125 -8.98 4.73 -21.76
C ASP A 125 -7.48 4.93 -21.97
N ARG A 126 -7.05 4.92 -23.23
CA ARG A 126 -5.65 5.14 -23.63
C ARG A 126 -5.14 6.56 -23.35
N HIS A 127 -6.04 7.54 -23.25
CA HIS A 127 -5.67 8.95 -23.01
C HIS A 127 -5.53 9.29 -21.54
N CYS A 128 -6.02 8.43 -20.64
CA CYS A 128 -5.87 8.63 -19.22
C CYS A 128 -4.46 8.25 -18.76
N ASN A 129 -3.87 9.06 -17.87
CA ASN A 129 -2.59 8.74 -17.23
C ASN A 129 -2.85 7.89 -15.97
N PRO A 130 -2.63 6.56 -16.01
CA PRO A 130 -2.92 5.69 -14.86
C PRO A 130 -2.05 6.03 -13.66
N ARG A 131 -0.81 6.52 -13.88
CA ARG A 131 0.10 6.91 -12.79
C ARG A 131 -0.46 8.07 -11.97
N PHE A 132 -1.10 9.03 -12.62
CA PHE A 132 -1.73 10.15 -11.94
C PHE A 132 -2.89 9.70 -11.05
N ILE A 133 -3.74 8.80 -11.53
CA ILE A 133 -4.87 8.29 -10.75
C ILE A 133 -4.39 7.40 -9.59
N THR A 134 -3.39 6.54 -9.81
CA THR A 134 -2.76 5.79 -8.72
C THR A 134 -2.18 6.72 -7.66
N TRP A 135 -1.45 7.77 -8.06
CA TRP A 135 -0.94 8.77 -7.13
C TRP A 135 -2.08 9.48 -6.37
N LEU A 136 -3.13 9.90 -7.07
CA LEU A 136 -4.29 10.57 -6.46
C LEU A 136 -4.97 9.68 -5.41
N MET A 137 -5.17 8.40 -5.71
CA MET A 137 -5.74 7.42 -4.76
C MET A 137 -4.83 7.23 -3.53
N GLN A 138 -3.52 7.14 -3.73
CA GLN A 138 -2.55 7.00 -2.64
C GLN A 138 -2.50 8.24 -1.73
N VAL A 139 -2.58 9.44 -2.29
CA VAL A 139 -2.58 10.69 -1.52
C VAL A 139 -3.89 10.89 -0.77
N THR A 140 -5.02 10.54 -1.38
CA THR A 140 -6.35 10.76 -0.78
C THR A 140 -6.67 9.76 0.33
N ALA A 141 -6.33 8.48 0.15
CA ALA A 141 -6.54 7.46 1.17
C ALA A 141 -5.39 6.44 1.18
N PRO A 142 -4.24 6.80 1.79
CA PRO A 142 -3.07 5.95 1.79
C PRO A 142 -3.34 4.60 2.45
N LYS A 143 -4.15 4.57 3.52
CA LYS A 143 -4.49 3.33 4.22
C LYS A 143 -5.27 2.31 3.37
N GLN A 144 -5.98 2.77 2.35
CA GLN A 144 -6.85 1.92 1.53
C GLN A 144 -6.21 1.59 0.18
N PHE A 145 -5.38 2.49 -0.35
CA PHE A 145 -4.84 2.38 -1.72
C PHE A 145 -3.31 2.29 -1.79
N THR A 146 -2.61 2.21 -0.65
CA THR A 146 -1.20 1.81 -0.64
C THR A 146 -1.09 0.35 -0.26
N VAL A 147 -0.38 -0.43 -1.07
CA VAL A 147 0.05 -1.77 -0.69
C VAL A 147 1.11 -1.56 0.41
N PRO A 148 0.92 -2.12 1.62
CA PRO A 148 1.96 -2.10 2.63
C PRO A 148 3.23 -2.67 2.00
N ARG A 149 4.28 -1.85 1.91
CA ARG A 149 5.58 -2.35 1.55
C ARG A 149 5.95 -3.31 2.68
N GLU A 150 6.04 -4.62 2.39
CA GLU A 150 6.65 -5.52 3.36
C GLU A 150 7.95 -4.86 3.80
N PRO A 151 8.15 -4.62 5.10
CA PRO A 151 9.46 -4.19 5.54
C PRO A 151 10.40 -5.26 5.02
N ALA A 152 11.31 -4.89 4.11
CA ALA A 152 12.38 -5.77 3.72
C ALA A 152 12.93 -6.31 5.05
N ALA A 153 12.76 -7.62 5.27
CA ALA A 153 13.08 -8.28 6.53
C ALA A 153 14.40 -7.65 6.99
N GLN A 154 14.39 -7.03 8.18
CA GLN A 154 15.52 -6.28 8.71
C GLN A 154 16.78 -7.03 8.32
N ALA A 155 17.58 -6.42 7.45
CA ALA A 155 18.81 -7.00 6.97
C ALA A 155 19.70 -7.24 8.20
N GLN A 156 19.61 -8.44 8.77
CA GLN A 156 20.63 -8.99 9.63
C GLN A 156 21.83 -9.26 8.71
N GLY A 157 22.60 -8.21 8.45
CA GLY A 157 23.85 -8.26 7.71
C GLY A 157 23.69 -8.23 6.18
N GLY A 158 24.34 -7.23 5.57
CA GLY A 158 24.70 -7.27 4.16
C GLY A 158 23.55 -6.97 3.20
N ALA A 159 23.60 -5.80 2.58
CA ALA A 159 22.72 -5.42 1.49
C ALA A 159 22.75 -6.47 0.36
N LEU A 160 21.62 -7.17 0.16
CA LEU A 160 20.97 -7.49 -1.11
C LEU A 160 19.69 -8.28 -0.76
N GLY A 161 18.57 -7.94 -1.41
CA GLY A 161 17.25 -8.48 -1.09
C GLY A 161 17.11 -10.00 -1.27
N PRO A 162 15.92 -10.57 -0.98
CA PRO A 162 15.71 -12.00 -0.71
C PRO A 162 15.80 -12.92 -1.94
N ALA A 163 16.31 -12.45 -3.07
CA ALA A 163 16.32 -13.22 -4.33
C ALA A 163 17.68 -13.82 -4.69
N PHE A 164 18.77 -13.44 -4.03
CA PHE A 164 20.09 -14.01 -4.30
C PHE A 164 20.89 -14.09 -3.00
N GLU A 165 21.00 -15.29 -2.42
CA GLU A 165 22.04 -15.55 -1.43
C GLU A 165 23.39 -15.29 -2.09
N LEU A 166 24.11 -14.26 -1.64
CA LEU A 166 25.52 -14.10 -2.00
C LEU A 166 26.32 -15.17 -1.27
N VAL A 167 26.36 -16.36 -1.87
CA VAL A 167 27.30 -17.40 -1.48
C VAL A 167 28.68 -16.88 -1.84
N SER A 168 29.55 -16.72 -0.83
CA SER A 168 30.95 -16.37 -1.08
C SER A 168 31.61 -17.44 -1.95
N PRO A 169 32.60 -17.11 -2.79
CA PRO A 169 33.28 -18.10 -3.64
C PRO A 169 33.80 -19.29 -2.84
N GLU A 170 34.23 -19.05 -1.60
CA GLU A 170 34.71 -20.06 -0.66
C GLU A 170 33.58 -20.98 -0.16
N ALA A 171 32.40 -20.43 0.14
CA ALA A 171 31.23 -21.20 0.54
C ALA A 171 30.68 -22.04 -0.63
N ALA A 172 30.73 -21.51 -1.85
CA ALA A 172 30.35 -22.25 -3.05
C ALA A 172 31.28 -23.44 -3.29
N ALA A 173 32.60 -23.22 -3.19
CA ALA A 173 33.61 -24.27 -3.34
C ALA A 173 33.46 -25.38 -2.28
N LYS A 174 33.12 -25.02 -1.04
CA LYS A 174 32.89 -25.99 0.04
C LYS A 174 31.64 -26.83 -0.23
N SER A 175 30.54 -26.21 -0.67
CA SER A 175 29.32 -26.95 -1.00
C SER A 175 29.49 -27.89 -2.20
N VAL A 176 30.28 -27.48 -3.20
CA VAL A 176 30.60 -28.32 -4.36
C VAL A 176 31.47 -29.50 -3.94
N ARG A 177 32.45 -29.27 -3.06
CA ARG A 177 33.31 -30.33 -2.52
C ARG A 177 32.51 -31.34 -1.70
N GLU A 178 31.61 -30.89 -0.84
CA GLU A 178 30.74 -31.77 -0.04
C GLU A 178 29.81 -32.60 -0.94
N LYS A 179 29.24 -32.00 -1.99
CA LYS A 179 28.41 -32.72 -2.96
C LYS A 179 29.22 -33.74 -3.79
N LEU A 180 30.46 -33.41 -4.17
CA LEU A 180 31.35 -34.34 -4.87
C LEU A 180 31.77 -35.51 -3.99
N LEU A 181 32.09 -35.27 -2.72
CA LEU A 181 32.42 -36.34 -1.77
C LEU A 181 31.22 -37.28 -1.57
N ARG A 182 30.03 -36.72 -1.39
CA ARG A 182 28.80 -37.52 -1.27
C ARG A 182 28.51 -38.34 -2.53
N PHE A 183 28.73 -37.77 -3.71
CA PHE A 183 28.57 -38.49 -4.97
C PHE A 183 29.54 -39.67 -5.08
N LEU A 184 30.81 -39.49 -4.70
CA LEU A 184 31.80 -40.56 -4.70
C LEU A 184 31.45 -41.66 -3.68
N GLU A 185 30.97 -41.30 -2.50
CA GLU A 185 30.51 -42.27 -1.49
C GLU A 185 29.28 -43.05 -1.95
N GLU A 186 28.37 -42.42 -2.70
CA GLU A 186 27.20 -43.07 -3.29
C GLU A 186 27.59 -43.97 -4.48
N ASP A 187 28.57 -43.56 -5.30
CA ASP A 187 29.11 -44.36 -6.40
C ASP A 187 29.86 -45.61 -5.89
N ASP A 188 30.69 -45.46 -4.85
CA ASP A 188 31.38 -46.57 -4.17
C ASP A 188 30.41 -47.57 -3.54
N LYS A 189 29.30 -47.09 -2.95
CA LYS A 189 28.22 -47.95 -2.45
C LYS A 189 27.45 -48.64 -3.57
N SER A 190 27.26 -47.98 -4.71
CA SER A 190 26.56 -48.56 -5.87
C SER A 190 27.39 -49.60 -6.63
N ARG A 191 28.72 -49.52 -6.55
CA ARG A 191 29.67 -50.49 -7.11
C ARG A 191 30.03 -51.65 -6.17
N ALA A 192 29.60 -51.60 -4.91
CA ALA A 192 29.76 -52.72 -4.00
C ALA A 192 28.91 -53.92 -4.50
N PRO A 193 29.48 -55.14 -4.61
CA PRO A 193 28.70 -56.31 -4.98
C PRO A 193 27.60 -56.54 -3.95
N PRO A 194 26.39 -56.98 -4.37
CA PRO A 194 25.27 -57.18 -3.46
C PRO A 194 25.64 -58.20 -2.37
N PRO A 195 25.23 -57.97 -1.11
CA PRO A 195 25.50 -58.92 -0.03
C PRO A 195 24.83 -60.26 -0.34
N GLU A 196 25.58 -61.36 -0.19
CA GLU A 196 25.06 -62.73 -0.30
C GLU A 196 23.91 -62.94 0.71
N GLU A 197 22.73 -63.30 0.22
CA GLU A 197 21.58 -63.69 1.02
C GLU A 197 21.89 -64.98 1.79
N THR A 198 22.13 -64.90 3.10
CA THR A 198 21.97 -66.05 3.99
C THR A 198 20.47 -66.20 4.32
N PRO A 199 19.81 -67.31 3.93
CA PRO A 199 18.39 -67.50 4.21
C PRO A 199 18.15 -67.68 5.72
N PRO A 200 17.10 -67.06 6.30
CA PRO A 200 16.76 -67.28 7.70
C PRO A 200 16.19 -68.70 7.90
N PRO A 201 16.55 -69.38 9.01
CA PRO A 201 16.05 -70.72 9.31
C PRO A 201 14.56 -70.70 9.63
N SER A 202 13.85 -71.66 9.05
CA SER A 202 12.46 -72.01 9.32
C SER A 202 12.18 -72.23 10.82
N GLY A 203 11.08 -71.65 11.29
CA GLY A 203 10.43 -71.93 12.58
C GLY A 203 9.08 -71.22 12.61
N GLU A 204 8.05 -71.82 12.03
CA GLU A 204 7.02 -72.56 12.78
C GLU A 204 5.86 -71.64 13.21
N ALA A 205 4.90 -71.46 12.29
CA ALA A 205 3.57 -70.95 12.59
C ALA A 205 2.63 -72.15 12.76
N ALA A 206 2.09 -72.33 13.96
CA ALA A 206 0.94 -73.19 14.20
C ALA A 206 -0.37 -72.37 14.09
N PRO A 207 -1.50 -73.00 13.70
CA PRO A 207 -2.53 -72.38 12.88
C PRO A 207 -3.83 -72.02 13.63
N ALA A 208 -4.58 -71.06 13.08
CA ALA A 208 -6.03 -70.83 13.21
C ALA A 208 -6.37 -69.72 12.20
N GLU A 209 -7.44 -69.69 11.40
CA GLU A 209 -8.68 -70.47 11.32
C GLU A 209 -9.39 -70.08 10.00
N ALA A 210 -10.39 -70.90 9.62
CA ALA A 210 -11.58 -70.58 8.83
C ALA A 210 -11.51 -70.55 7.28
N GLY A 211 -12.21 -71.51 6.67
CA GLY A 211 -12.66 -71.48 5.26
C GLY A 211 -12.86 -72.85 4.65
#